data_AF-A0A9I9ECJ7-F1
#
_entry.id   AF-A0A9I9ECJ7-F1
#
_cell.length_a   1.000
_cell.length_b   1.000
_cell.length_c   1.000
_cell.angle_alpha   90.00
_cell.angle_beta   90.00
_cell.angle_gamma   90.00
#
_symmetry.space_group_name_H-M   'P 1'
#
loop_
_entity.id
_entity.type
_entity.pdbx_description
1 polymer ?
#
loop_
_entity_poly.entity_id
_entity_poly.type
_entity_poly.pdbx_seq_one_letter_code
_entity_poly.pdbx_strand_id
1 'polypeptide(L)'
;MRQIDEKQAAKGAEVAVLCITRSGEVLNYQAFTNSKGRYTVAETMSESDRWDACLARPISSFHEHCTHLGANSSGVKFSYNHPSGHSHTVRPFVYRPSSMPTYCI
;
A
#
# COMPACT_ATOMS: atom_id res chain seq x y z
N MET A 1 26.52 -5.62 -19.85
CA MET A 1 25.63 -4.45 -19.73
C MET A 1 24.23 -5.00 -19.47
N ARG A 2 23.74 -4.99 -18.22
CA ARG A 2 22.35 -5.36 -17.92
C ARG A 2 21.60 -4.08 -17.60
N GLN A 3 20.53 -3.88 -18.36
CA GLN A 3 19.60 -2.76 -18.28
C GLN A 3 19.12 -2.55 -16.85
N ILE A 4 19.05 -1.28 -16.50
CA ILE A 4 18.32 -0.74 -15.37
C ILE A 4 16.84 -0.99 -15.69
N ASP A 5 16.21 -1.96 -15.01
CA ASP A 5 14.75 -2.06 -15.04
C ASP A 5 14.21 -2.28 -13.63
N GLU A 6 13.56 -1.21 -13.17
CA GLU A 6 12.51 -1.11 -12.17
C GLU A 6 12.82 -1.51 -10.72
N LYS A 7 12.49 -0.57 -9.82
CA LYS A 7 12.11 -0.85 -8.44
C LYS A 7 11.36 -2.18 -8.37
N GLN A 8 12.00 -3.23 -7.88
CA GLN A 8 11.33 -4.49 -7.60
C GLN A 8 10.17 -4.16 -6.66
N ALA A 9 8.94 -4.18 -7.19
CA ALA A 9 7.77 -3.80 -6.44
C ALA A 9 7.63 -4.85 -5.33
N ALA A 10 7.98 -4.47 -4.09
CA ALA A 10 8.25 -5.41 -3.01
C ALA A 10 7.03 -6.33 -2.79
N LYS A 11 7.09 -7.57 -3.28
CA LYS A 11 6.06 -8.59 -3.09
C LYS A 11 6.00 -8.96 -1.62
N GLY A 12 4.80 -9.13 -1.08
CA GLY A 12 4.60 -9.46 0.33
C GLY A 12 4.87 -8.31 1.29
N ALA A 13 5.11 -7.10 0.79
CA ALA A 13 5.20 -5.91 1.65
C ALA A 13 3.84 -5.65 2.30
N GLU A 14 3.91 -5.27 3.56
CA GLU A 14 2.76 -5.07 4.43
C GLU A 14 2.29 -3.62 4.36
N VAL A 15 0.99 -3.43 4.19
CA VAL A 15 0.35 -2.12 4.07
C VAL A 15 -0.83 -2.03 5.03
N ALA A 16 -0.85 -0.98 5.85
CA ALA A 16 -2.04 -0.56 6.59
C ALA A 16 -2.87 0.39 5.73
N VAL A 17 -4.18 0.19 5.68
CA VAL A 17 -5.12 1.11 5.04
C VAL A 17 -6.16 1.50 6.08
N LEU A 18 -6.17 2.77 6.46
CA LEU A 18 -7.23 3.33 7.31
C LEU A 18 -8.23 4.06 6.43
N CYS A 19 -9.51 3.71 6.54
CA CYS A 19 -10.58 4.39 5.83
C CYS A 19 -11.59 4.96 6.82
N ILE A 20 -12.16 6.11 6.49
CA ILE A 20 -13.32 6.68 7.17
C ILE A 20 -14.54 6.52 6.25
N THR A 21 -15.65 6.05 6.78
CA THR A 21 -16.93 5.98 6.04
C THR A 21 -17.61 7.34 6.01
N ARG A 22 -18.69 7.47 5.23
CA ARG A 22 -19.49 8.70 5.20
C ARG A 22 -20.16 9.00 6.54
N SER A 23 -20.51 7.97 7.31
CA SER A 23 -21.05 8.10 8.67
C SER A 23 -19.98 8.45 9.71
N GLY A 24 -18.70 8.38 9.35
CA GLY A 24 -17.57 8.66 10.23
C GLY A 24 -17.00 7.44 10.95
N GLU A 25 -17.44 6.22 10.61
CA GLU A 25 -16.82 4.99 11.11
C GLU A 25 -15.38 4.86 10.58
N VAL A 26 -14.45 4.47 11.44
CA VAL A 26 -13.05 4.26 11.07
C VAL A 26 -12.75 2.77 10.96
N LEU A 27 -12.30 2.36 9.78
CA LEU A 27 -11.97 0.99 9.43
C LEU A 27 -10.47 0.85 9.21
N ASN A 28 -9.88 -0.24 9.71
CA ASN A 28 -8.45 -0.53 9.59
C ASN A 28 -8.23 -1.87 8.89
N TYR A 29 -7.65 -1.81 7.70
CA TYR A 29 -7.31 -2.98 6.91
C TYR A 29 -5.80 -3.20 6.92
N GLN A 30 -5.41 -4.48 6.96
CA GLN A 30 -4.06 -4.92 6.70
C GLN A 30 -4.07 -5.70 5.38
N ALA A 31 -3.14 -5.38 4.49
CA ALA A 31 -3.03 -6.01 3.18
C ALA A 31 -1.58 -6.26 2.81
N PHE A 32 -1.37 -7.20 1.89
CA PHE A 32 -0.07 -7.57 1.37
C PHE A 32 -0.01 -7.32 -0.14
N THR A 33 1.13 -6.85 -0.61
CA THR A 33 1.36 -6.62 -2.04
C THR A 33 1.60 -7.91 -2.80
N ASN A 34 1.06 -8.00 -4.02
CA ASN A 34 1.36 -9.08 -4.96
C ASN A 34 2.69 -8.86 -5.70
N SER A 35 3.02 -9.72 -6.66
CA SER A 35 4.26 -9.62 -7.46
C SER A 35 4.39 -8.34 -8.29
N LYS A 36 3.31 -7.57 -8.47
CA LYS A 36 3.31 -6.26 -9.13
C LYS A 36 3.33 -5.11 -8.12
N GLY A 37 3.55 -5.38 -6.83
CA GLY A 37 3.49 -4.38 -5.76
C GLY A 37 2.09 -3.82 -5.50
N ARG A 38 1.04 -4.50 -5.97
CA ARG A 38 -0.36 -4.06 -5.80
C ARG A 38 -1.00 -4.82 -4.66
N TYR A 39 -1.80 -4.15 -3.87
CA TYR A 39 -2.63 -4.78 -2.85
C TYR A 39 -4.09 -4.42 -3.10
N THR A 40 -5.00 -5.21 -2.51
CA THR A 40 -6.44 -5.01 -2.59
C THR A 40 -7.02 -5.07 -1.18
N VAL A 41 -7.97 -4.19 -0.89
CA VAL A 41 -8.82 -4.24 0.31
C VAL A 41 -10.27 -4.38 -0.14
N ALA A 42 -11.05 -5.17 0.59
CA ALA A 42 -12.45 -5.41 0.28
C ALA A 42 -13.35 -4.47 1.08
N GLU A 43 -14.38 -3.94 0.42
CA GLU A 43 -15.45 -3.21 1.08
C GLU A 43 -16.28 -4.16 1.96
N THR A 44 -16.61 -3.70 3.15
CA THR A 44 -17.42 -4.45 4.14
C THR A 44 -18.67 -3.70 4.58
N MET A 45 -18.86 -2.48 4.09
CA MET A 45 -19.93 -1.55 4.44
C MET A 45 -20.99 -1.50 3.34
N SER A 46 -22.16 -0.93 3.65
CA SER A 46 -23.23 -0.72 2.68
C SER A 46 -22.90 0.41 1.70
N GLU A 47 -23.55 0.43 0.54
CA GLU A 47 -23.29 1.45 -0.50
C GLU A 47 -23.56 2.89 -0.02
N SER A 48 -24.53 3.05 0.88
CA SER A 48 -24.89 4.33 1.49
C SER A 48 -23.80 4.84 2.44
N ASP A 49 -23.01 3.93 3.00
CA ASP A 49 -21.99 4.23 3.99
C ASP A 49 -20.57 3.79 3.57
N ARG A 50 -20.32 3.86 2.26
CA ARG A 50 -19.02 3.56 1.66
C ARG A 50 -17.90 4.42 2.26
N TRP A 51 -16.65 4.04 1.99
CA TRP A 51 -15.48 4.85 2.29
C TRP A 51 -15.61 6.27 1.68
N ASP A 52 -15.37 7.28 2.50
CA ASP A 52 -15.23 8.67 2.08
C ASP A 52 -13.77 8.98 1.73
N ALA A 53 -12.86 8.69 2.66
CA ALA A 53 -11.42 8.87 2.47
C ALA A 53 -10.63 7.72 3.08
N CYS A 54 -9.50 7.40 2.46
CA CYS A 54 -8.56 6.39 2.94
C CYS A 54 -7.13 6.93 2.99
N LEU A 55 -6.34 6.38 3.90
CA LEU A 55 -4.91 6.58 4.07
C LEU A 55 -4.22 5.22 4.03
N ALA A 56 -3.43 4.99 2.99
CA ALA A 56 -2.53 3.86 2.92
C ALA A 56 -1.17 4.23 3.50
N ARG A 57 -0.60 3.39 4.36
CA ARG A 57 0.76 3.54 4.87
C ARG A 57 1.53 2.23 4.80
N PRO A 58 2.83 2.28 4.44
CA PRO A 58 3.66 1.09 4.55
C PRO A 58 3.87 0.77 6.03
N ILE A 59 3.84 -0.51 6.38
CA ILE A 59 4.20 -0.98 7.73
C ILE A 59 5.61 -1.54 7.70
N SER A 60 5.81 -2.57 6.86
CA SER A 60 7.05 -3.32 6.80
C SER A 60 7.27 -3.90 5.41
N SER A 61 8.52 -4.18 5.09
CA SER A 61 8.88 -5.02 3.94
C SER A 61 9.11 -6.44 4.41
N PHE A 62 8.74 -7.41 3.58
CA PHE A 62 9.02 -8.82 3.84
C PHE A 62 10.52 -9.19 3.73
N HIS A 63 11.33 -8.33 3.11
CA HIS A 63 12.76 -8.56 2.96
C HIS A 63 13.53 -7.96 4.14
N GLU A 64 14.27 -8.81 4.85
CA GLU A 64 15.06 -8.46 6.03
C GLU A 64 16.01 -7.29 5.80
N HIS A 65 16.56 -7.17 4.59
CA HIS A 65 17.52 -6.12 4.24
C HIS A 65 16.88 -4.85 3.68
N CYS A 66 15.55 -4.81 3.48
CA CYS A 66 14.86 -3.69 2.83
C CYS A 66 13.75 -3.11 3.69
N THR A 67 14.10 -2.70 4.91
CA THR A 67 13.15 -2.17 5.90
C THR A 67 13.08 -0.63 5.89
N HIS A 68 14.00 0.06 5.22
CA HIS A 68 14.08 1.51 5.29
C HIS A 68 13.10 2.15 4.31
N LEU A 69 12.19 2.94 4.84
CA LEU A 69 11.27 3.75 4.09
C LEU A 69 11.99 4.95 3.45
N GLY A 70 11.79 5.18 2.16
CA GLY A 70 12.33 6.37 1.50
C GLY A 70 11.81 7.67 2.15
N ALA A 71 12.61 8.73 2.16
CA ALA A 71 12.35 9.99 2.88
C ALA A 71 11.00 10.69 2.60
N ASN A 72 10.22 10.24 1.59
CA ASN A 72 8.91 10.78 1.21
C ASN A 72 7.76 9.75 1.30
N SER A 73 7.88 8.65 2.05
CA SER A 73 6.84 7.60 2.11
C SER A 73 5.89 7.74 3.30
N SER A 74 5.41 8.95 3.59
CA SER A 74 4.54 9.28 4.73
C SER A 74 3.09 8.76 4.63
N GLY A 75 2.82 7.85 3.68
CA GLY A 75 1.48 7.36 3.36
C GLY A 75 0.82 8.14 2.22
N VAL A 76 -0.14 7.49 1.55
CA VAL A 76 -0.90 8.04 0.43
C VAL A 76 -2.35 8.17 0.85
N LYS A 77 -2.85 9.41 0.86
CA LYS A 77 -4.28 9.70 1.02
C LYS A 77 -4.97 9.64 -0.34
N PHE A 78 -6.14 9.01 -0.38
CA PHE A 78 -6.99 8.97 -1.57
C PHE A 78 -8.48 8.98 -1.17
N SER A 79 -9.31 9.59 -2.01
CA SER A 79 -10.76 9.54 -1.91
C SER A 79 -11.27 8.34 -2.71
N TYR A 80 -12.32 7.68 -2.20
CA TYR A 80 -12.90 6.53 -2.88
C TYR A 80 -14.28 6.89 -3.44
N ASN A 81 -14.34 7.14 -4.76
CA ASN A 81 -15.55 7.58 -5.45
C ASN A 81 -16.15 6.50 -6.39
N HIS A 82 -15.72 5.25 -6.25
CA HIS A 82 -16.22 4.17 -7.10
C HIS A 82 -17.53 3.56 -6.56
N PRO A 83 -18.35 2.94 -7.43
CA PRO A 83 -19.46 2.07 -7.01
C PRO A 83 -18.94 0.88 -6.19
N SER A 84 -19.83 0.22 -5.46
CA SER A 84 -19.45 -0.94 -4.65
C SER A 84 -18.87 -2.09 -5.49
N GLY A 85 -18.05 -2.93 -4.87
CA GLY A 85 -17.44 -4.11 -5.51
C GLY A 85 -16.17 -3.83 -6.33
N HIS A 86 -15.59 -2.64 -6.20
CA HIS A 86 -14.33 -2.30 -6.86
C HIS A 86 -13.12 -2.50 -5.93
N SER A 87 -12.01 -2.92 -6.52
CA SER A 87 -10.72 -2.99 -5.82
C SER A 87 -9.92 -1.72 -6.08
N HIS A 88 -9.40 -1.09 -5.04
CA HIS A 88 -8.52 0.06 -5.21
C HIS A 88 -7.04 -0.36 -5.17
N THR A 89 -6.30 -0.07 -6.24
CA THR A 89 -4.84 -0.28 -6.28
C THR A 89 -4.13 1.03 -5.94
N VAL A 90 -3.33 1.04 -4.88
CA VAL A 90 -2.39 2.15 -4.60
C VAL A 90 -1.00 1.78 -5.12
N ARG A 91 -0.25 2.78 -5.59
CA ARG A 91 1.15 2.58 -6.00
C ARG A 91 1.98 2.10 -4.80
N PRO A 92 2.94 1.17 -5.01
CA PRO A 92 3.75 0.63 -3.94
C PRO A 92 4.63 1.70 -3.29
N PHE A 93 4.86 1.52 -1.99
CA PHE A 93 5.90 2.25 -1.27
C PHE A 93 7.28 1.75 -1.67
N VAL A 94 8.23 2.68 -1.77
CA VAL A 94 9.61 2.36 -2.16
C VAL A 94 10.41 2.09 -0.90
N TYR A 95 10.78 0.84 -0.69
CA TYR A 95 11.71 0.44 0.35
C TYR A 95 13.15 0.53 -0.15
N ARG A 96 14.07 0.85 0.76
CA ARG A 96 15.51 0.96 0.51
C ARG A 96 16.28 -0.02 1.38
N PRO A 97 17.48 -0.42 0.93
CA PRO A 97 18.36 -1.29 1.70
C PRO A 97 18.85 -0.57 2.96
N SER A 98 19.07 -1.31 4.04
CA SER A 98 19.71 -0.79 5.25
C SER A 98 21.22 -0.55 5.07
N SER A 99 21.87 -1.20 4.10
CA SER A 99 23.30 -1.05 3.77
C SER A 99 23.55 -0.86 2.27
N MET A 100 24.39 0.11 1.87
CA MET A 100 24.83 0.25 0.47
C MET A 100 25.83 -0.87 0.06
N PRO A 101 25.80 -1.41 -1.18
CA PRO A 101 24.74 -1.41 -2.19
C PRO A 101 24.16 -2.83 -2.32
N THR A 102 23.43 -3.32 -1.33
CA THR A 102 22.59 -4.51 -1.51
C THR A 102 21.29 -4.07 -2.17
N TYR A 103 20.90 -4.69 -3.27
CA TYR A 103 19.63 -4.42 -3.95
C TYR A 103 18.51 -5.17 -3.22
N CYS A 104 17.29 -4.62 -3.24
CA CYS A 104 16.11 -5.33 -2.74
C CYS A 104 15.73 -6.41 -3.75
N ILE A 105 16.25 -7.62 -3.57
CA ILE A 105 15.91 -8.82 -4.36
C ILE A 105 14.58 -9.37 -3.87
#